data_AF-A0A7W0JT45-F1
#
_entry.id   AF-A0A7W0JT45-F1
#
_cell.length_a   1.000
_cell.length_b   1.000
_cell.length_c   1.000
_cell.angle_alpha   90.00
_cell.angle_beta   90.00
_cell.angle_gamma   90.00
#
_symmetry.space_group_name_H-M   'P 1'
#
loop_
_entity.id
_entity.type
_entity.pdbx_description
1 polymer ?
#
loop_
_entity_poly.entity_id
_entity_poly.type
_entity_poly.pdbx_seq_one_letter_code
_entity_poly.pdbx_strand_id
1 'polypeptide(L)'
;MQFTGWDNPMGTDGFEFIEYAAPDPVALGKLFETMGFSAVARHRHKNVTLYRQGGVNFIINAEPDSFAQRFARLHGPSICAIAFRVRDAAHAYKRALELGAWGFDSKSGPMELNIPAIKGIGDSLIYFVDRWRGKNAAAPGGIGDINIYDVDFEPISGTQANPIGCGLAYIDHLTHNVHRGRMKEWAEYYERLFNFREVRYFDIEGKLTGLKSKAMTSPCGKIRIPINESSDDKSQIVEYLDEYRGEGIQHVALATDDIYATVRAMKQHGVAFQDTIETYYDLIDQRLPSHGEPLAELKLLNILIDGATHQGAPNELLLQIFTQTVIGPIFFEIIQRKGDEGFGEGNFRALFESIELDQIRRGVLKADDRKATA
;
A
#
# COMPACT_ATOMS: atom_id res chain seq x y z
N MET A 1 22.53 3.79 3.08
CA MET A 1 23.13 2.62 3.78
C MET A 1 22.35 1.36 3.44
N GLN A 2 22.97 0.17 3.40
CA GLN A 2 22.21 -1.09 3.25
C GLN A 2 21.39 -1.34 4.52
N PHE A 3 20.08 -1.60 4.39
CA PHE A 3 19.20 -1.83 5.53
C PHE A 3 19.71 -3.01 6.40
N THR A 4 19.90 -2.76 7.69
CA THR A 4 20.27 -3.81 8.66
C THR A 4 19.02 -4.29 9.36
N GLY A 5 18.57 -5.50 9.02
CA GLY A 5 17.43 -6.12 9.68
C GLY A 5 17.71 -6.46 11.15
N TRP A 6 16.66 -6.87 11.85
CA TRP A 6 16.74 -7.39 13.21
C TRP A 6 16.07 -8.76 13.31
N ASP A 7 15.91 -9.29 14.53
CA ASP A 7 15.31 -10.60 14.76
C ASP A 7 13.96 -10.74 14.02
N ASN A 8 13.87 -11.72 13.13
CA ASN A 8 12.75 -11.94 12.23
C ASN A 8 12.08 -13.28 12.53
N PRO A 9 11.33 -13.39 13.65
CA PRO A 9 10.84 -14.68 14.13
C PRO A 9 9.78 -15.28 13.20
N MET A 10 9.08 -14.45 12.43
CA MET A 10 8.09 -14.89 11.43
C MET A 10 8.75 -15.19 10.07
N GLY A 11 10.03 -14.87 9.89
CA GLY A 11 10.74 -15.04 8.62
C GLY A 11 10.11 -14.24 7.48
N THR A 12 9.61 -13.02 7.76
CA THR A 12 8.99 -12.14 6.75
C THR A 12 9.97 -11.78 5.63
N ASP A 13 9.48 -11.63 4.40
CA ASP A 13 10.27 -11.27 3.22
C ASP A 13 9.49 -10.40 2.20
N GLY A 14 8.79 -9.38 2.70
CA GLY A 14 8.01 -8.47 1.88
C GLY A 14 6.56 -8.90 1.63
N PHE A 15 5.84 -8.10 0.84
CA PHE A 15 4.48 -8.40 0.39
C PHE A 15 4.49 -9.43 -0.75
N GLU A 16 3.42 -10.23 -0.84
CA GLU A 16 3.19 -11.18 -1.94
C GLU A 16 2.06 -10.71 -2.88
N PHE A 17 0.90 -10.39 -2.31
CA PHE A 17 -0.26 -9.87 -3.06
C PHE A 17 -1.12 -8.97 -2.19
N ILE A 18 -1.99 -8.20 -2.86
CA ILE A 18 -3.13 -7.52 -2.25
C ILE A 18 -4.41 -8.05 -2.91
N GLU A 19 -5.38 -8.42 -2.09
CA GLU A 19 -6.67 -8.93 -2.53
C GLU A 19 -7.76 -7.88 -2.32
N TYR A 20 -8.51 -7.64 -3.38
CA TYR A 20 -9.57 -6.67 -3.44
C TYR A 20 -10.91 -7.37 -3.63
N ALA A 21 -11.94 -6.78 -3.02
CA ALA A 21 -13.32 -7.18 -3.21
C ALA A 21 -14.15 -5.93 -3.54
N ALA A 22 -15.08 -6.07 -4.47
CA ALA A 22 -15.96 -4.97 -4.85
C ALA A 22 -17.37 -5.46 -5.23
N PRO A 23 -18.40 -4.64 -5.02
CA PRO A 23 -19.73 -4.89 -5.58
C PRO A 23 -19.71 -4.97 -7.12
N ASP A 24 -18.87 -4.16 -7.77
CA ASP A 24 -18.62 -4.20 -9.21
C ASP A 24 -17.15 -4.59 -9.48
N PRO A 25 -16.84 -5.90 -9.61
CA PRO A 25 -15.48 -6.35 -9.90
C PRO A 25 -15.01 -6.00 -11.32
N VAL A 26 -15.93 -5.72 -12.26
CA VAL A 26 -15.58 -5.35 -13.64
C VAL A 26 -15.04 -3.92 -13.69
N ALA A 27 -15.69 -2.99 -12.98
CA ALA A 27 -15.18 -1.63 -12.82
C ALA A 27 -13.80 -1.61 -12.16
N LEU A 28 -13.58 -2.44 -11.13
CA LEU A 28 -12.29 -2.56 -10.46
C LEU A 28 -11.21 -3.13 -11.40
N GLY A 29 -11.54 -4.14 -12.21
CA GLY A 29 -10.63 -4.67 -13.23
C GLY A 29 -10.20 -3.62 -14.26
N LYS A 30 -11.15 -2.81 -14.74
CA LYS A 30 -10.85 -1.68 -15.65
C LYS A 30 -9.96 -0.63 -15.00
N LEU A 31 -10.16 -0.32 -13.72
CA LEU A 31 -9.26 0.58 -12.99
C LEU A 31 -7.82 0.07 -12.98
N PHE A 32 -7.62 -1.23 -12.71
CA PHE A 32 -6.28 -1.81 -12.74
C PHE A 32 -5.65 -1.76 -14.14
N GLU A 33 -6.44 -2.00 -15.19
CA GLU A 33 -5.99 -1.85 -16.58
C GLU A 33 -5.57 -0.40 -16.90
N THR A 34 -6.35 0.59 -16.46
CA THR A 34 -6.00 2.03 -16.54
C THR A 34 -4.68 2.34 -15.83
N MET A 35 -4.41 1.67 -14.70
CA MET A 35 -3.14 1.79 -13.97
C MET A 35 -1.98 1.00 -14.58
N GLY A 36 -2.19 0.34 -15.73
CA GLY A 36 -1.18 -0.42 -16.46
C GLY A 36 -1.02 -1.88 -16.04
N PHE A 37 -1.89 -2.40 -15.17
CA PHE A 37 -1.92 -3.83 -14.87
C PHE A 37 -2.55 -4.62 -16.02
N SER A 38 -2.22 -5.91 -16.11
CA SER A 38 -2.91 -6.83 -17.01
C SER A 38 -3.49 -8.01 -16.24
N ALA A 39 -4.69 -8.44 -16.59
CA ALA A 39 -5.21 -9.72 -16.14
C ALA A 39 -4.38 -10.84 -16.78
N VAL A 40 -3.64 -11.60 -15.97
CA VAL A 40 -2.70 -12.64 -16.45
C VAL A 40 -3.20 -14.06 -16.23
N ALA A 41 -4.08 -14.26 -15.24
CA ALA A 41 -4.59 -15.59 -14.91
C ALA A 41 -5.96 -15.53 -14.23
N ARG A 42 -6.73 -16.62 -14.31
CA ARG A 42 -7.96 -16.82 -13.53
C ARG A 42 -7.81 -18.04 -12.63
N HIS A 43 -8.41 -17.99 -11.45
CA HIS A 43 -8.37 -19.13 -10.54
C HIS A 43 -9.10 -20.33 -11.15
N ARG A 44 -8.59 -21.55 -10.92
CA ARG A 44 -9.11 -22.79 -11.53
C ARG A 44 -10.59 -23.06 -11.28
N HIS A 45 -11.04 -22.77 -10.06
CA HIS A 45 -12.38 -23.13 -9.59
C HIS A 45 -13.23 -21.98 -9.05
N LYS A 46 -12.65 -20.80 -8.82
CA LYS A 46 -13.30 -19.66 -8.17
C LYS A 46 -13.37 -18.49 -9.13
N ASN A 47 -14.32 -17.59 -8.92
CA ASN A 47 -14.41 -16.33 -9.65
C ASN A 47 -13.39 -15.32 -9.11
N VAL A 48 -12.11 -15.62 -9.34
CA VAL A 48 -10.98 -14.84 -8.85
C VAL A 48 -10.02 -14.58 -10.02
N THR A 49 -9.61 -13.33 -10.22
CA THR A 49 -8.73 -12.93 -11.32
C THR A 49 -7.46 -12.31 -10.79
N LEU A 50 -6.32 -12.73 -11.34
CA LEU A 50 -4.99 -12.21 -11.02
C LEU A 50 -4.61 -11.12 -12.04
N TYR A 51 -4.37 -9.92 -11.52
CA TYR A 51 -3.79 -8.78 -12.22
C TYR A 51 -2.34 -8.61 -11.81
N ARG A 52 -1.46 -8.37 -12.79
CA ARG A 52 -0.01 -8.22 -12.54
C ARG A 52 0.56 -7.01 -13.26
N GLN A 53 1.55 -6.39 -12.63
CA GLN A 53 2.45 -5.40 -13.23
C GLN A 53 3.80 -5.50 -12.52
N GLY A 54 4.87 -5.79 -13.25
CA GLY A 54 6.18 -6.07 -12.66
C GLY A 54 6.08 -7.17 -11.59
N GLY A 55 6.55 -6.88 -10.38
CA GLY A 55 6.45 -7.75 -9.21
C GLY A 55 5.18 -7.56 -8.35
N VAL A 56 4.25 -6.70 -8.75
CA VAL A 56 3.00 -6.43 -8.03
C VAL A 56 1.91 -7.41 -8.48
N ASN A 57 1.31 -8.11 -7.52
CA ASN A 57 0.16 -9.00 -7.74
C ASN A 57 -1.09 -8.44 -7.05
N PHE A 58 -2.10 -8.10 -7.84
CA PHE A 58 -3.42 -7.74 -7.34
C PHE A 58 -4.41 -8.85 -7.67
N ILE A 59 -5.21 -9.24 -6.70
CA ILE A 59 -6.23 -10.27 -6.87
C ILE A 59 -7.59 -9.58 -6.74
N ILE A 60 -8.47 -9.78 -7.72
CA ILE A 60 -9.89 -9.43 -7.58
C ILE A 60 -10.64 -10.71 -7.22
N ASN A 61 -11.24 -10.72 -6.03
CA ASN A 61 -12.07 -11.84 -5.58
C ASN A 61 -13.56 -11.49 -5.74
N ALA A 62 -14.16 -12.09 -6.77
CA ALA A 62 -15.57 -11.97 -7.12
C ALA A 62 -16.34 -13.28 -6.83
N GLU A 63 -15.79 -14.16 -6.00
CA GLU A 63 -16.43 -15.44 -5.63
C GLU A 63 -17.73 -15.16 -4.85
N PRO A 64 -18.90 -15.65 -5.31
CA PRO A 64 -20.16 -15.48 -4.58
C PRO A 64 -20.10 -16.17 -3.21
N ASP A 65 -20.88 -15.67 -2.25
CA ASP A 65 -20.99 -16.22 -0.88
C ASP A 65 -19.66 -16.40 -0.12
N SER A 66 -18.62 -15.70 -0.56
CA SER A 66 -17.27 -15.71 0.01
C SER A 66 -17.09 -14.68 1.13
N PHE A 67 -15.96 -14.77 1.83
CA PHE A 67 -15.50 -13.72 2.74
C PHE A 67 -15.35 -12.38 2.02
N ALA A 68 -14.70 -12.36 0.86
CA ALA A 68 -14.48 -11.16 0.05
C ALA A 68 -15.80 -10.43 -0.25
N GLN A 69 -16.83 -11.14 -0.73
CA GLN A 69 -18.13 -10.54 -1.02
C GLN A 69 -18.90 -10.07 0.23
N ARG A 70 -18.71 -10.72 1.39
CA ARG A 70 -19.25 -10.19 2.66
C ARG A 70 -18.52 -8.92 3.09
N PHE A 71 -17.20 -8.89 2.94
CA PHE A 71 -16.36 -7.73 3.24
C PHE A 71 -16.74 -6.53 2.36
N ALA A 72 -16.90 -6.75 1.04
CA ALA A 72 -17.33 -5.71 0.12
C ALA A 72 -18.75 -5.18 0.37
N ARG A 73 -19.65 -6.00 0.94
CA ARG A 73 -20.98 -5.53 1.36
C ARG A 73 -20.92 -4.58 2.56
N LEU A 74 -19.94 -4.77 3.44
CA LEU A 74 -19.74 -3.93 4.60
C LEU A 74 -19.06 -2.61 4.22
N HIS A 75 -17.93 -2.70 3.52
CA HIS A 75 -17.02 -1.57 3.25
C HIS A 75 -17.15 -0.95 1.86
N GLY A 76 -17.95 -1.54 0.95
CA GLY A 76 -17.92 -1.18 -0.47
C GLY A 76 -16.70 -1.77 -1.19
N PRO A 77 -16.25 -1.17 -2.31
CA PRO A 77 -15.02 -1.60 -2.96
C PRO A 77 -13.84 -1.38 -2.00
N SER A 78 -13.06 -2.42 -1.74
CA SER A 78 -12.14 -2.45 -0.60
C SER A 78 -10.99 -3.45 -0.78
N ILE A 79 -9.95 -3.29 0.05
CA ILE A 79 -8.89 -4.28 0.22
C ILE A 79 -9.31 -5.23 1.34
N CYS A 80 -9.66 -6.47 0.99
CA CYS A 80 -10.14 -7.45 1.96
C CYS A 80 -9.02 -8.33 2.51
N ALA A 81 -7.86 -8.40 1.84
CA ALA A 81 -6.71 -9.10 2.37
C ALA A 81 -5.37 -8.61 1.82
N ILE A 82 -4.31 -8.90 2.56
CA ILE A 82 -2.92 -8.76 2.15
C ILE A 82 -2.18 -10.07 2.40
N ALA A 83 -1.11 -10.31 1.67
CA ALA A 83 -0.26 -11.47 1.88
C ALA A 83 1.18 -11.06 2.19
N PHE A 84 1.75 -11.65 3.23
CA PHE A 84 3.16 -11.55 3.54
C PHE A 84 3.89 -12.80 3.07
N ARG A 85 5.03 -12.58 2.42
CA ARG A 85 6.01 -13.65 2.20
C ARG A 85 6.60 -14.03 3.55
N VAL A 86 6.64 -15.33 3.84
CA VAL A 86 7.26 -15.88 5.03
C VAL A 86 8.13 -17.09 4.70
N ARG A 87 9.14 -17.34 5.53
CA ARG A 87 10.03 -18.50 5.35
C ARG A 87 9.27 -19.83 5.41
N ASP A 88 8.34 -19.98 6.34
CA ASP A 88 7.53 -21.18 6.57
C ASP A 88 6.14 -20.76 7.05
N ALA A 89 5.12 -21.04 6.25
CA ALA A 89 3.75 -20.58 6.51
C ALA A 89 3.13 -21.29 7.72
N ALA A 90 3.41 -22.58 7.91
CA ALA A 90 2.89 -23.36 9.03
C ALA A 90 3.49 -22.88 10.36
N HIS A 91 4.80 -22.62 10.37
CA HIS A 91 5.49 -22.05 11.53
C HIS A 91 4.96 -20.65 11.88
N ALA A 92 4.89 -19.75 10.88
CA ALA A 92 4.38 -18.39 11.07
C ALA A 92 2.94 -18.41 11.61
N TYR A 93 2.06 -19.21 11.01
CA TYR A 93 0.68 -19.33 11.45
C TYR A 93 0.57 -19.83 12.89
N LYS A 94 1.25 -20.93 13.22
CA LYS A 94 1.24 -21.48 14.58
C LYS A 94 1.71 -20.45 15.61
N ARG A 95 2.83 -19.76 15.34
CA ARG A 95 3.37 -18.73 16.23
C ARG A 95 2.40 -17.55 16.40
N ALA A 96 1.75 -17.12 15.32
CA ALA A 96 0.74 -16.06 15.41
C ALA A 96 -0.42 -16.44 16.35
N LEU A 97 -0.91 -17.69 16.26
CA LEU A 97 -1.96 -18.19 17.16
C LEU A 97 -1.49 -18.29 18.62
N GLU A 98 -0.28 -18.80 18.86
CA GLU A 98 0.30 -18.87 20.21
C GLU A 98 0.46 -17.48 20.85
N LEU A 99 0.67 -16.46 20.01
CA LEU A 99 0.74 -15.07 20.43
C LEU A 99 -0.62 -14.38 20.49
N GLY A 100 -1.73 -15.09 20.26
CA GLY A 100 -3.10 -14.57 20.42
C GLY A 100 -3.68 -13.88 19.18
N ALA A 101 -3.18 -14.18 17.98
CA ALA A 101 -3.87 -13.81 16.75
C ALA A 101 -5.13 -14.65 16.55
N TRP A 102 -6.15 -14.09 15.87
CA TRP A 102 -7.32 -14.84 15.44
C TRP A 102 -7.04 -15.50 14.09
N GLY A 103 -6.98 -16.84 14.08
CA GLY A 103 -6.86 -17.61 12.85
C GLY A 103 -8.11 -17.53 11.98
N PHE A 104 -7.90 -17.60 10.67
CA PHE A 104 -8.97 -17.70 9.68
C PHE A 104 -8.90 -19.08 9.01
N ASP A 105 -9.98 -19.85 9.14
CA ASP A 105 -10.10 -21.17 8.51
C ASP A 105 -10.62 -21.02 7.07
N SER A 106 -9.70 -21.00 6.10
CA SER A 106 -10.06 -21.01 4.69
C SER A 106 -10.30 -22.43 4.21
N LYS A 107 -11.56 -22.82 3.98
CA LYS A 107 -11.86 -24.09 3.33
C LYS A 107 -11.36 -24.04 1.88
N SER A 108 -10.28 -24.77 1.60
CA SER A 108 -9.72 -24.91 0.25
C SER A 108 -10.36 -26.09 -0.48
N GLY A 109 -10.59 -25.92 -1.78
CA GLY A 109 -11.10 -27.00 -2.65
C GLY A 109 -10.05 -28.09 -2.91
N PRO A 110 -10.44 -29.22 -3.51
CA PRO A 110 -9.49 -30.24 -3.95
C PRO A 110 -8.44 -29.65 -4.88
N MET A 111 -7.15 -29.98 -4.66
CA MET A 111 -6.01 -29.50 -5.45
C MET A 111 -5.71 -27.99 -5.38
N GLU A 112 -6.32 -27.26 -4.44
CA GLU A 112 -5.97 -25.86 -4.12
C GLU A 112 -4.98 -25.79 -2.95
N LEU A 113 -4.13 -24.76 -2.92
CA LEU A 113 -3.30 -24.50 -1.76
C LEU A 113 -4.14 -24.01 -0.58
N ASN A 114 -3.97 -24.65 0.57
CA ASN A 114 -4.47 -24.14 1.84
C ASN A 114 -3.49 -23.11 2.41
N ILE A 115 -3.66 -21.84 2.02
CA ILE A 115 -2.80 -20.74 2.46
C ILE A 115 -3.32 -20.23 3.83
N PRO A 116 -2.56 -20.38 4.92
CA PRO A 116 -3.04 -19.98 6.24
C PRO A 116 -3.12 -18.45 6.35
N ALA A 117 -4.11 -17.97 7.09
CA ALA A 117 -4.34 -16.54 7.31
C ALA A 117 -4.79 -16.24 8.74
N ILE A 118 -4.53 -15.01 9.19
CA ILE A 118 -5.07 -14.45 10.43
C ILE A 118 -5.89 -13.19 10.14
N LYS A 119 -6.74 -12.77 11.08
CA LYS A 119 -7.42 -11.47 11.00
C LYS A 119 -6.44 -10.32 11.23
N GLY A 120 -6.48 -9.34 10.34
CA GLY A 120 -5.78 -8.05 10.39
C GLY A 120 -6.75 -6.87 10.53
N ILE A 121 -6.33 -5.71 10.01
CA ILE A 121 -7.03 -4.42 10.13
C ILE A 121 -8.50 -4.52 9.70
N GLY A 122 -9.43 -4.02 10.52
CA GLY A 122 -10.85 -3.98 10.17
C GLY A 122 -11.45 -5.33 9.78
N ASP A 123 -11.02 -6.43 10.41
CA ASP A 123 -11.39 -7.82 10.06
C ASP A 123 -10.93 -8.30 8.66
N SER A 124 -10.08 -7.55 7.97
CA SER A 124 -9.38 -8.02 6.76
C SER A 124 -8.45 -9.19 7.08
N LEU A 125 -7.89 -9.85 6.07
CA LEU A 125 -7.02 -11.02 6.28
C LEU A 125 -5.55 -10.71 5.99
N ILE A 126 -4.66 -11.36 6.75
CA ILE A 126 -3.22 -11.41 6.49
C ILE A 126 -2.86 -12.86 6.20
N TYR A 127 -2.54 -13.16 4.95
CA TYR A 127 -2.09 -14.47 4.49
C TYR A 127 -0.58 -14.66 4.69
N PHE A 128 -0.18 -15.89 5.03
CA PHE A 128 1.22 -16.30 5.07
C PHE A 128 1.56 -17.16 3.86
N VAL A 129 2.35 -16.61 2.95
CA VAL A 129 2.77 -17.30 1.72
C VAL A 129 4.22 -17.72 1.84
N ASP A 130 4.49 -19.00 1.67
CA ASP A 130 5.83 -19.57 1.68
C ASP A 130 6.29 -20.13 0.32
N ARG A 131 5.55 -19.85 -0.76
CA ARG A 131 5.88 -20.25 -2.13
C ARG A 131 5.82 -19.06 -3.08
N TRP A 132 6.98 -18.59 -3.54
CA TRP A 132 7.11 -17.54 -4.54
C TRP A 132 8.37 -17.75 -5.37
N ARG A 133 8.41 -17.17 -6.58
CA ARG A 133 9.55 -17.30 -7.49
C ARG A 133 10.81 -16.65 -6.92
N GLY A 134 11.95 -17.31 -7.10
CA GLY A 134 13.23 -16.85 -6.57
C GLY A 134 13.45 -17.04 -5.06
N LYS A 135 12.51 -17.66 -4.33
CA LYS A 135 12.72 -18.04 -2.93
C LYS A 135 13.96 -18.94 -2.80
N ASN A 136 14.77 -18.71 -1.76
CA ASN A 136 16.04 -19.42 -1.52
C ASN A 136 17.04 -19.36 -2.70
N ALA A 137 16.99 -18.28 -3.50
CA ALA A 137 17.81 -18.12 -4.71
C ALA A 137 17.62 -19.25 -5.73
N ALA A 138 16.42 -19.84 -5.79
CA ALA A 138 16.07 -20.81 -6.82
C ALA A 138 16.26 -20.19 -8.22
N ALA A 139 16.93 -20.92 -9.11
CA ALA A 139 17.11 -20.48 -10.48
C ALA A 139 15.74 -20.45 -11.21
N PRO A 140 15.51 -19.49 -12.12
CA PRO A 140 14.27 -19.43 -12.90
C PRO A 140 13.99 -20.76 -13.61
N GLY A 141 12.80 -21.33 -13.37
CA GLY A 141 12.40 -22.64 -13.93
C GLY A 141 13.10 -23.86 -13.29
N GLY A 142 13.90 -23.65 -12.25
CA GLY A 142 14.50 -24.73 -11.46
C GLY A 142 13.51 -25.39 -10.51
N ILE A 143 13.91 -26.54 -9.94
CA ILE A 143 13.12 -27.24 -8.92
C ILE A 143 12.98 -26.32 -7.71
N GLY A 144 11.74 -26.00 -7.33
CA GLY A 144 11.42 -25.08 -6.23
C GLY A 144 11.11 -23.65 -6.66
N ASP A 145 11.29 -23.28 -7.93
CA ASP A 145 10.84 -22.00 -8.50
C ASP A 145 9.34 -22.05 -8.91
N ILE A 146 8.51 -22.43 -7.94
CA ILE A 146 7.04 -22.51 -8.08
C ILE A 146 6.41 -21.49 -7.14
N ASN A 147 5.40 -20.76 -7.62
CA ASN A 147 4.61 -19.84 -6.80
C ASN A 147 3.19 -20.36 -6.60
N ILE A 148 2.42 -19.67 -5.75
CA ILE A 148 1.02 -20.02 -5.48
C ILE A 148 0.13 -19.95 -6.74
N TYR A 149 0.44 -19.05 -7.68
CA TYR A 149 -0.35 -18.84 -8.89
C TYR A 149 -0.20 -19.98 -9.89
N ASP A 150 0.99 -20.60 -9.97
CA ASP A 150 1.23 -21.76 -10.84
C ASP A 150 0.36 -22.96 -10.42
N VAL A 151 -0.02 -23.04 -9.14
CA VAL A 151 -0.87 -24.09 -8.57
C VAL A 151 -2.34 -23.74 -8.70
N ASP A 152 -2.78 -22.57 -8.22
CA ASP A 152 -4.21 -22.27 -8.04
C ASP A 152 -4.85 -21.57 -9.26
N PHE A 153 -4.05 -21.06 -10.20
CA PHE A 153 -4.53 -20.28 -11.35
C PHE A 153 -4.19 -20.92 -12.70
N GLU A 154 -4.98 -20.56 -13.71
CA GLU A 154 -4.78 -20.87 -15.12
C GLU A 154 -4.47 -19.58 -15.89
N PRO A 155 -3.38 -19.54 -16.68
CA PRO A 155 -3.04 -18.38 -17.48
C PRO A 155 -4.14 -18.03 -18.48
N ILE A 156 -4.41 -16.74 -18.67
CA ILE A 156 -5.31 -16.27 -19.72
C ILE A 156 -4.56 -16.34 -21.05
N SER A 157 -5.16 -17.02 -22.04
CA SER A 157 -4.54 -17.20 -23.36
C SER A 157 -4.20 -15.85 -24.02
N GLY A 158 -2.99 -15.77 -24.60
CA GLY A 158 -2.49 -14.57 -25.27
C GLY A 158 -1.94 -13.48 -24.34
N THR A 159 -1.90 -13.70 -23.03
CA THR A 159 -1.36 -12.74 -22.06
C THR A 159 0.12 -13.01 -21.74
N GLN A 160 0.88 -11.96 -21.47
CA GLN A 160 2.24 -12.08 -20.95
C GLN A 160 2.19 -12.39 -19.46
N ALA A 161 2.96 -13.39 -18.99
CA ALA A 161 2.95 -13.79 -17.59
C ALA A 161 3.52 -12.71 -16.64
N ASN A 162 4.42 -11.86 -17.13
CA ASN A 162 5.10 -10.80 -16.37
C ASN A 162 5.08 -9.48 -17.17
N PRO A 163 3.91 -8.82 -17.27
CA PRO A 163 3.79 -7.56 -18.01
C PRO A 163 4.52 -6.43 -17.25
N ILE A 164 5.24 -5.58 -17.98
CA ILE A 164 5.93 -4.40 -17.40
C ILE A 164 4.93 -3.27 -17.09
N GLY A 165 3.88 -3.14 -17.91
CA GLY A 165 2.86 -2.11 -17.74
C GLY A 165 3.43 -0.69 -17.81
N CYS A 166 3.05 0.15 -16.86
CA CYS A 166 3.57 1.50 -16.66
C CYS A 166 4.90 1.54 -15.90
N GLY A 167 5.51 0.40 -15.55
CA GLY A 167 6.79 0.37 -14.85
C GLY A 167 6.69 0.30 -13.32
N LEU A 168 5.56 -0.14 -12.77
CA LEU A 168 5.43 -0.43 -11.35
C LEU A 168 6.16 -1.74 -11.01
N ALA A 169 7.02 -1.69 -10.00
CA ALA A 169 7.98 -2.76 -9.69
C ALA A 169 7.53 -3.65 -8.52
N TYR A 170 7.12 -3.06 -7.40
CA TYR A 170 6.71 -3.80 -6.19
C TYR A 170 5.84 -2.92 -5.26
N ILE A 171 5.23 -3.53 -4.25
CA ILE A 171 4.50 -2.81 -3.18
C ILE A 171 5.52 -2.30 -2.16
N ASP A 172 5.66 -0.99 -2.03
CA ASP A 172 6.61 -0.35 -1.10
C ASP A 172 6.08 -0.38 0.34
N HIS A 173 4.84 0.08 0.51
CA HIS A 173 4.15 0.17 1.79
C HIS A 173 2.64 0.26 1.57
N LEU A 174 1.89 0.14 2.65
CA LEU A 174 0.46 0.43 2.70
C LEU A 174 0.12 1.03 4.06
N THR A 175 -0.96 1.80 4.17
CA THR A 175 -1.33 2.47 5.42
C THR A 175 -2.52 1.83 6.11
N HIS A 176 -2.68 2.07 7.41
CA HIS A 176 -3.92 1.80 8.13
C HIS A 176 -4.49 3.09 8.70
N ASN A 177 -5.75 3.36 8.41
CA ASN A 177 -6.51 4.38 9.14
C ASN A 177 -7.31 3.69 10.24
N VAL A 178 -7.12 4.16 11.48
CA VAL A 178 -7.69 3.55 12.68
C VAL A 178 -8.51 4.56 13.47
N HIS A 179 -9.47 4.08 14.25
CA HIS A 179 -10.22 4.96 15.14
C HIS A 179 -9.30 5.58 16.19
N ARG A 180 -9.64 6.80 16.64
CA ARG A 180 -8.86 7.52 17.65
C ARG A 180 -8.62 6.67 18.90
N GLY A 181 -7.36 6.55 19.30
CA GLY A 181 -6.93 5.77 20.46
C GLY A 181 -6.52 4.33 20.11
N ARG A 182 -6.74 3.87 18.88
CA ARG A 182 -6.40 2.49 18.45
C ARG A 182 -5.05 2.39 17.73
N MET A 183 -4.36 3.51 17.49
CA MET A 183 -3.01 3.47 16.89
C MET A 183 -2.03 2.63 17.72
N LYS A 184 -2.10 2.74 19.05
CA LYS A 184 -1.28 1.92 19.96
C LYS A 184 -1.60 0.43 19.84
N GLU A 185 -2.88 0.08 19.81
CA GLU A 185 -3.34 -1.31 19.68
C GLU A 185 -2.81 -1.96 18.41
N TRP A 186 -2.90 -1.25 17.28
CA TRP A 186 -2.40 -1.77 16.00
C TRP A 186 -0.87 -1.79 15.92
N ALA A 187 -0.16 -0.83 16.52
CA ALA A 187 1.29 -0.89 16.63
C ALA A 187 1.73 -2.13 17.44
N GLU A 188 1.13 -2.33 18.62
CA GLU A 188 1.40 -3.50 19.49
C GLU A 188 1.02 -4.83 18.82
N TYR A 189 -0.02 -4.85 17.97
CA TYR A 189 -0.37 -6.01 17.16
C TYR A 189 0.79 -6.43 16.25
N TYR A 190 1.38 -5.50 15.49
CA TYR A 190 2.49 -5.80 14.58
C TYR A 190 3.81 -6.05 15.33
N GLU A 191 4.08 -5.34 16.43
CA GLU A 191 5.23 -5.59 17.30
C GLU A 191 5.17 -7.00 17.88
N ARG A 192 4.06 -7.37 18.52
CA ARG A 192 3.91 -8.68 19.17
C ARG A 192 3.97 -9.82 18.18
N LEU A 193 3.17 -9.75 17.11
CA LEU A 193 3.02 -10.88 16.18
C LEU A 193 4.22 -11.00 15.23
N PHE A 194 4.77 -9.90 14.73
CA PHE A 194 5.76 -9.92 13.67
C PHE A 194 7.12 -9.34 14.05
N ASN A 195 7.26 -8.82 15.27
CA ASN A 195 8.44 -8.08 15.71
C ASN A 195 8.71 -6.83 14.86
N PHE A 196 7.66 -6.17 14.36
CA PHE A 196 7.82 -4.87 13.72
C PHE A 196 8.35 -3.85 14.73
N ARG A 197 8.93 -2.75 14.25
CA ARG A 197 9.38 -1.65 15.09
C ARG A 197 8.85 -0.33 14.57
N GLU A 198 8.46 0.55 15.49
CA GLU A 198 8.25 1.95 15.20
C GLU A 198 9.60 2.58 14.82
N VAL A 199 9.74 2.99 13.55
CA VAL A 199 10.96 3.65 13.07
C VAL A 199 10.84 5.17 13.06
N ARG A 200 9.60 5.67 13.07
CA ARG A 200 9.29 7.10 13.08
C ARG A 200 7.89 7.34 13.61
N TYR A 201 7.74 8.44 14.33
CA TYR A 201 6.45 9.00 14.76
C TYR A 201 6.27 10.36 14.11
N PHE A 202 5.04 10.65 13.69
CA PHE A 202 4.64 11.93 13.12
C PHE A 202 3.44 12.48 13.89
N ASP A 203 3.48 13.78 14.16
CA ASP A 203 2.36 14.56 14.68
C ASP A 203 2.22 15.78 13.77
N ILE A 204 1.18 15.77 12.94
CA ILE A 204 1.05 16.68 11.81
C ILE A 204 -0.18 17.52 12.01
N GLU A 205 0.02 18.83 11.98
CA GLU A 205 -1.04 19.83 11.99
C GLU A 205 -1.05 20.54 10.62
N GLY A 206 -2.18 20.42 9.91
CA GLY A 206 -2.48 21.30 8.79
C GLY A 206 -3.14 22.59 9.25
N LYS A 207 -3.88 23.25 8.34
CA LYS A 207 -4.46 24.56 8.64
C LYS A 207 -5.70 24.46 9.51
N LEU A 208 -6.49 23.41 9.34
CA LEU A 208 -7.76 23.21 10.03
C LEU A 208 -7.77 21.91 10.85
N THR A 209 -7.06 20.89 10.39
CA THR A 209 -7.08 19.54 10.95
C THR A 209 -5.67 19.00 11.22
N GLY A 210 -5.55 17.85 11.91
CA GLY A 210 -4.29 17.17 12.16
C GLY A 210 -4.44 15.66 12.31
N LEU A 211 -3.32 14.95 12.21
CA LEU A 211 -3.24 13.51 12.39
C LEU A 211 -1.96 13.09 13.11
N LYS A 212 -2.00 11.89 13.68
CA LYS A 212 -0.83 11.20 14.23
C LYS A 212 -0.55 9.95 13.42
N SER A 213 0.72 9.65 13.20
CA SER A 213 1.13 8.46 12.46
C SER A 213 2.31 7.75 13.13
N LYS A 214 2.22 6.43 13.26
CA LYS A 214 3.33 5.55 13.62
C LYS A 214 3.77 4.74 12.42
N ALA A 215 4.98 4.97 11.95
CA ALA A 215 5.58 4.20 10.86
C ALA A 215 6.15 2.88 11.38
N MET A 216 5.44 1.78 11.14
CA MET A 216 5.87 0.44 11.54
C MET A 216 6.64 -0.23 10.41
N THR A 217 7.84 -0.72 10.67
CA THR A 217 8.67 -1.44 9.70
C THR A 217 8.93 -2.87 10.17
N SER A 218 8.88 -3.81 9.25
CA SER A 218 9.19 -5.22 9.49
C SER A 218 10.69 -5.49 9.72
N PRO A 219 11.04 -6.60 10.39
CA PRO A 219 12.43 -7.02 10.57
C PRO A 219 13.24 -7.19 9.28
N CYS A 220 12.57 -7.49 8.16
CA CYS A 220 13.21 -7.62 6.85
C CYS A 220 13.35 -6.28 6.11
N GLY A 221 12.73 -5.20 6.60
CA GLY A 221 12.76 -3.87 5.98
C GLY A 221 11.90 -3.71 4.72
N LYS A 222 11.22 -4.77 4.28
CA LYS A 222 10.44 -4.79 3.02
C LYS A 222 8.94 -4.58 3.20
N ILE A 223 8.46 -4.66 4.43
CA ILE A 223 7.06 -4.41 4.79
C ILE A 223 7.04 -3.19 5.70
N ARG A 224 6.28 -2.18 5.29
CA ARG A 224 6.13 -0.89 5.96
C ARG A 224 4.64 -0.57 6.07
N ILE A 225 4.21 -0.19 7.25
CA ILE A 225 2.80 0.05 7.58
C ILE A 225 2.70 1.29 8.48
N PRO A 226 2.52 2.49 7.91
CA PRO A 226 2.11 3.65 8.69
C PRO A 226 0.69 3.47 9.22
N ILE A 227 0.52 3.66 10.54
CA ILE A 227 -0.77 3.56 11.22
C ILE A 227 -1.18 4.97 11.63
N ASN A 228 -2.29 5.45 11.07
CA ASN A 228 -2.77 6.82 11.18
C ASN A 228 -4.03 6.88 12.04
N GLU A 229 -4.08 7.83 12.97
CA GLU A 229 -5.30 8.19 13.69
C GLU A 229 -5.53 9.70 13.68
N SER A 230 -6.79 10.11 13.83
CA SER A 230 -7.17 11.52 13.81
C SER A 230 -6.87 12.25 15.12
N SER A 231 -6.33 13.47 15.04
CA SER A 231 -6.21 14.39 16.18
C SER A 231 -7.49 15.18 16.46
N ASP A 232 -8.42 15.26 15.50
CA ASP A 232 -9.68 16.03 15.58
C ASP A 232 -10.87 15.31 14.90
N ASP A 233 -12.07 15.86 15.00
CA ASP A 233 -13.29 15.19 14.56
C ASP A 233 -13.63 15.44 13.08
N LYS A 234 -12.81 16.21 12.35
CA LYS A 234 -13.07 16.62 10.96
C LYS A 234 -11.95 16.23 9.99
N SER A 235 -10.87 15.63 10.47
CA SER A 235 -9.74 15.25 9.62
C SER A 235 -10.13 14.26 8.53
N GLN A 236 -9.32 14.21 7.48
CA GLN A 236 -9.39 13.20 6.43
C GLN A 236 -9.43 11.74 6.93
N ILE A 237 -8.89 11.46 8.12
CA ILE A 237 -8.94 10.12 8.71
C ILE A 237 -10.38 9.79 9.14
N VAL A 238 -11.11 10.76 9.70
CA VAL A 238 -12.52 10.59 10.07
C VAL A 238 -13.38 10.39 8.82
N GLU A 239 -13.17 11.19 7.78
CA GLU A 239 -13.87 11.02 6.50
C GLU A 239 -13.65 9.62 5.91
N TYR A 240 -12.41 9.12 5.93
CA TYR A 240 -12.10 7.76 5.52
C TYR A 240 -12.89 6.73 6.34
N LEU A 241 -12.86 6.83 7.67
CA LEU A 241 -13.51 5.86 8.55
C LEU A 241 -15.04 5.83 8.33
N ASP A 242 -15.65 6.99 8.07
CA ASP A 242 -17.08 7.11 7.79
C ASP A 242 -17.46 6.54 6.41
N GLU A 243 -16.71 6.90 5.36
CA GLU A 243 -16.96 6.42 4.00
C GLU A 243 -16.68 4.92 3.88
N TYR A 244 -15.55 4.46 4.45
CA TYR A 244 -15.15 3.05 4.48
C TYR A 244 -15.96 2.22 5.48
N ARG A 245 -16.67 2.86 6.42
CA ARG A 245 -17.47 2.24 7.49
C ARG A 245 -16.63 1.37 8.42
N GLY A 246 -15.47 1.87 8.82
CA GLY A 246 -14.58 1.21 9.76
C GLY A 246 -13.11 1.48 9.46
N GLU A 247 -12.24 0.74 10.15
CA GLU A 247 -10.80 0.81 9.93
C GLU A 247 -10.39 -0.02 8.72
N GLY A 248 -9.31 0.39 8.05
CA GLY A 248 -8.87 -0.29 6.85
C GLY A 248 -7.61 0.30 6.26
N ILE A 249 -7.28 -0.19 5.07
CA ILE A 249 -6.15 0.30 4.28
C ILE A 249 -6.59 1.52 3.49
N GLN A 250 -5.94 2.67 3.72
CA GLN A 250 -6.26 3.92 3.01
C GLN A 250 -5.54 4.00 1.68
N HIS A 251 -4.25 3.66 1.65
CA HIS A 251 -3.50 3.69 0.41
C HIS A 251 -2.48 2.58 0.31
N VAL A 252 -2.11 2.29 -0.93
CA VAL A 252 -1.06 1.36 -1.31
C VAL A 252 -0.02 2.11 -2.13
N ALA A 253 1.23 2.07 -1.69
CA ALA A 253 2.34 2.66 -2.41
C ALA A 253 3.04 1.63 -3.30
N LEU A 254 3.25 2.01 -4.56
CA LEU A 254 3.80 1.19 -5.62
C LEU A 254 5.12 1.79 -6.08
N ALA A 255 6.19 1.05 -5.87
CA ALA A 255 7.54 1.49 -6.20
C ALA A 255 7.80 1.46 -7.71
N THR A 256 8.62 2.38 -8.19
CA THR A 256 9.14 2.41 -9.57
C THR A 256 10.58 2.90 -9.61
N ASP A 257 11.32 2.47 -10.64
CA ASP A 257 12.69 2.90 -10.92
C ASP A 257 12.74 4.21 -11.73
N ASP A 258 11.63 4.62 -12.35
CA ASP A 258 11.49 5.90 -13.07
C ASP A 258 10.07 6.45 -12.88
N ILE A 259 9.92 7.28 -11.85
CA ILE A 259 8.64 7.90 -11.51
C ILE A 259 8.17 8.86 -12.60
N TYR A 260 9.07 9.51 -13.33
CA TYR A 260 8.69 10.47 -14.37
C TYR A 260 8.07 9.76 -15.57
N ALA A 261 8.69 8.68 -16.03
CA ALA A 261 8.14 7.84 -17.09
C ALA A 261 6.83 7.16 -16.67
N THR A 262 6.80 6.62 -15.45
CA THR A 262 5.63 5.93 -14.89
C THR A 262 4.41 6.85 -14.81
N VAL A 263 4.57 8.04 -14.21
CA VAL A 263 3.48 9.01 -14.05
C VAL A 263 2.99 9.52 -15.40
N ARG A 264 3.89 9.77 -16.36
CA ARG A 264 3.48 10.12 -17.73
C ARG A 264 2.61 9.03 -18.37
N ALA A 265 3.04 7.77 -18.29
CA ALA A 265 2.29 6.65 -18.85
C ALA A 265 0.92 6.49 -18.18
N MET A 266 0.88 6.56 -16.85
CA MET A 266 -0.38 6.47 -16.09
C MET A 266 -1.33 7.64 -16.42
N LYS A 267 -0.83 8.88 -16.56
CA LYS A 267 -1.65 10.02 -17.00
C LYS A 267 -2.18 9.81 -18.43
N GLN A 268 -1.36 9.28 -19.34
CA GLN A 268 -1.81 8.94 -20.71
C GLN A 268 -2.89 7.87 -20.73
N HIS A 269 -2.86 6.93 -19.78
CA HIS A 269 -3.92 5.93 -19.61
C HIS A 269 -5.17 6.47 -18.91
N GLY A 270 -5.14 7.71 -18.41
CA GLY A 270 -6.29 8.38 -17.81
C GLY A 270 -6.34 8.33 -16.27
N VAL A 271 -5.24 7.98 -15.59
CA VAL A 271 -5.16 8.05 -14.13
C VAL A 271 -5.15 9.52 -13.69
N ALA A 272 -6.07 9.87 -12.79
CA ALA A 272 -6.12 11.18 -12.16
C ALA A 272 -5.25 11.21 -10.89
N PHE A 273 -4.36 12.21 -10.81
CA PHE A 273 -3.50 12.45 -9.65
C PHE A 273 -4.00 13.66 -8.84
N GLN A 274 -3.61 13.71 -7.58
CA GLN A 274 -3.82 14.89 -6.74
C GLN A 274 -2.99 16.07 -7.25
N ASP A 275 -3.42 17.26 -6.85
CA ASP A 275 -2.80 18.52 -7.26
C ASP A 275 -1.98 19.11 -6.13
N THR A 276 -0.97 19.91 -6.47
CA THR A 276 -0.06 20.53 -5.50
C THR A 276 0.04 22.01 -5.78
N ILE A 277 0.06 22.84 -4.74
CA ILE A 277 0.19 24.30 -4.90
C ILE A 277 1.55 24.67 -5.52
N GLU A 278 1.56 25.62 -6.47
CA GLU A 278 2.79 25.98 -7.18
C GLU A 278 3.93 26.42 -6.26
N THR A 279 3.59 27.12 -5.16
CA THR A 279 4.56 27.62 -4.17
C THR A 279 5.32 26.51 -3.45
N TYR A 280 4.84 25.25 -3.50
CA TYR A 280 5.62 24.11 -3.03
C TYR A 280 6.93 23.96 -3.81
N TYR A 281 6.87 24.09 -5.13
CA TYR A 281 8.01 23.91 -6.02
C TYR A 281 9.03 25.03 -5.90
N ASP A 282 8.56 26.26 -5.67
CA ASP A 282 9.42 27.44 -5.50
C ASP A 282 10.35 27.33 -4.29
N LEU A 283 9.99 26.50 -3.30
CA LEU A 283 10.75 26.31 -2.06
C LEU A 283 11.68 25.08 -2.08
N ILE A 284 11.65 24.25 -3.12
CA ILE A 284 12.42 22.99 -3.17
C ILE A 284 13.93 23.27 -3.14
N ASP A 285 14.43 24.18 -3.98
CA ASP A 285 15.86 24.50 -4.04
C ASP A 285 16.41 25.04 -2.72
N GLN A 286 15.57 25.72 -1.94
CA GLN A 286 15.93 26.21 -0.61
C GLN A 286 15.96 25.07 0.43
N ARG A 287 15.00 24.15 0.36
CA ARG A 287 14.87 23.02 1.30
C ARG A 287 15.90 21.91 1.03
N LEU A 288 16.18 21.65 -0.25
CA LEU A 288 17.06 20.58 -0.74
C LEU A 288 18.06 21.15 -1.74
N PRO A 289 19.07 21.91 -1.28
CA PRO A 289 20.03 22.52 -2.19
C PRO A 289 20.81 21.46 -2.98
N SER A 290 20.94 21.67 -4.29
CA SER A 290 21.64 20.73 -5.20
C SER A 290 21.02 19.32 -5.23
N HIS A 291 19.69 19.22 -5.09
CA HIS A 291 18.98 17.94 -5.16
C HIS A 291 19.16 17.23 -6.51
N GLY A 292 19.29 17.98 -7.61
CA GLY A 292 19.63 17.42 -8.93
C GLY A 292 18.45 16.86 -9.72
N GLU A 293 17.22 17.01 -9.23
CA GLU A 293 16.01 16.62 -9.96
C GLU A 293 15.51 17.76 -10.88
N PRO A 294 14.91 17.45 -12.04
CA PRO A 294 14.36 18.45 -12.96
C PRO A 294 13.10 19.12 -12.38
N LEU A 295 13.27 20.29 -11.74
CA LEU A 295 12.18 21.01 -11.05
C LEU A 295 10.96 21.30 -11.96
N ALA A 296 11.20 21.66 -13.22
CA ALA A 296 10.12 21.90 -14.18
C ALA A 296 9.29 20.63 -14.46
N GLU A 297 9.92 19.46 -14.43
CA GLU A 297 9.26 18.18 -14.67
C GLU A 297 8.51 17.70 -13.41
N LEU A 298 9.10 17.89 -12.22
CA LEU A 298 8.42 17.70 -10.94
C LEU A 298 7.12 18.51 -10.88
N LYS A 299 7.20 19.80 -11.23
CA LYS A 299 6.06 20.72 -11.28
C LYS A 299 5.02 20.30 -12.30
N LEU A 300 5.44 19.95 -13.53
CA LEU A 300 4.52 19.52 -14.58
C LEU A 300 3.74 18.25 -14.22
N LEU A 301 4.39 17.32 -13.51
CA LEU A 301 3.80 16.04 -13.18
C LEU A 301 3.09 16.02 -11.82
N ASN A 302 3.23 17.07 -11.01
CA ASN A 302 2.81 17.15 -9.61
C ASN A 302 3.55 16.17 -8.68
N ILE A 303 4.82 15.86 -8.98
CA ILE A 303 5.63 14.96 -8.16
C ILE A 303 6.22 15.74 -6.99
N LEU A 304 6.13 15.17 -5.78
CA LEU A 304 6.71 15.70 -4.55
C LEU A 304 8.11 15.13 -4.34
N ILE A 305 8.99 15.90 -3.70
CA ILE A 305 10.36 15.52 -3.35
C ILE A 305 10.65 15.81 -1.88
N ASP A 306 11.29 14.86 -1.22
CA ASP A 306 11.85 15.02 0.13
C ASP A 306 13.18 14.28 0.27
N GLY A 307 13.78 14.39 1.46
CA GLY A 307 14.96 13.63 1.84
C GLY A 307 16.10 14.52 2.34
N ALA A 308 17.33 14.13 2.05
CA ALA A 308 18.54 14.83 2.46
C ALA A 308 19.52 14.99 1.28
N THR A 309 20.07 16.19 1.16
CA THR A 309 21.14 16.51 0.21
C THR A 309 22.48 16.58 0.95
N HIS A 310 23.55 16.05 0.35
CA HIS A 310 24.86 15.97 0.98
C HIS A 310 25.95 16.58 0.10
N GLN A 311 26.81 17.42 0.69
CA GLN A 311 28.00 17.90 -0.03
C GLN A 311 29.04 16.78 -0.12
N GLY A 312 29.36 16.36 -1.34
CA GLY A 312 30.41 15.36 -1.59
C GLY A 312 30.00 13.89 -1.32
N ALA A 313 28.72 13.62 -1.08
CA ALA A 313 28.15 12.28 -0.99
C ALA A 313 26.86 12.21 -1.82
N PRO A 314 26.38 11.01 -2.22
CA PRO A 314 25.11 10.87 -2.92
C PRO A 314 23.96 11.43 -2.08
N ASN A 315 23.03 12.13 -2.72
CA ASN A 315 21.79 12.57 -2.08
C ASN A 315 20.94 11.35 -1.72
N GLU A 316 20.18 11.45 -0.63
CA GLU A 316 19.15 10.49 -0.23
C GLU A 316 17.80 11.15 -0.47
N LEU A 317 17.15 10.85 -1.59
CA LEU A 317 15.91 11.52 -2.01
C LEU A 317 14.74 10.55 -2.06
N LEU A 318 13.54 11.09 -1.87
CA LEU A 318 12.27 10.38 -1.96
C LEU A 318 11.32 11.15 -2.87
N LEU A 319 10.88 10.51 -3.95
CA LEU A 319 9.91 11.08 -4.89
C LEU A 319 8.56 10.38 -4.73
N GLN A 320 7.48 11.14 -4.59
CA GLN A 320 6.14 10.61 -4.33
C GLN A 320 5.07 11.38 -5.12
N ILE A 321 4.01 10.68 -5.52
CA ILE A 321 2.79 11.28 -6.05
C ILE A 321 1.60 10.38 -5.74
N PHE A 322 0.43 10.99 -5.56
CA PHE A 322 -0.77 10.30 -5.10
C PHE A 322 -1.88 10.40 -6.12
N THR A 323 -2.60 9.31 -6.36
CA THR A 323 -3.82 9.35 -7.17
C THR A 323 -4.92 10.08 -6.41
N GLN A 324 -5.95 10.52 -7.13
CA GLN A 324 -7.25 10.77 -6.48
C GLN A 324 -7.78 9.46 -5.87
N THR A 325 -8.82 9.56 -5.04
CA THR A 325 -9.53 8.36 -4.57
C THR A 325 -10.14 7.62 -5.76
N VAL A 326 -9.89 6.32 -5.85
CA VAL A 326 -10.27 5.49 -7.00
C VAL A 326 -11.02 4.22 -6.62
N ILE A 327 -11.01 3.83 -5.34
CA ILE A 327 -11.72 2.66 -4.81
C ILE A 327 -12.41 3.09 -3.51
N GLY A 328 -13.61 3.67 -3.60
CA GLY A 328 -14.21 4.35 -2.45
C GLY A 328 -13.24 5.43 -1.92
N PRO A 329 -12.89 5.45 -0.63
CA PRO A 329 -11.92 6.39 -0.08
C PRO A 329 -10.45 5.95 -0.24
N ILE A 330 -10.17 4.85 -0.95
CA ILE A 330 -8.83 4.32 -1.17
C ILE A 330 -8.18 4.97 -2.40
N PHE A 331 -6.90 5.32 -2.27
CA PHE A 331 -6.05 5.83 -3.35
C PHE A 331 -4.71 5.07 -3.45
N PHE A 332 -3.94 5.36 -4.48
CA PHE A 332 -2.61 4.78 -4.67
C PHE A 332 -1.53 5.86 -4.60
N GLU A 333 -0.35 5.45 -4.15
CA GLU A 333 0.86 6.24 -4.19
C GLU A 333 1.84 5.63 -5.19
N ILE A 334 2.50 6.45 -5.99
CA ILE A 334 3.65 6.03 -6.79
C ILE A 334 4.90 6.64 -6.15
N ILE A 335 5.88 5.79 -5.86
CA ILE A 335 7.06 6.17 -5.09
C ILE A 335 8.34 5.73 -5.78
N GLN A 336 9.36 6.59 -5.74
CA GLN A 336 10.71 6.23 -6.13
C GLN A 336 11.68 6.62 -5.01
N ARG A 337 12.36 5.61 -4.46
CA ARG A 337 13.41 5.77 -3.45
C ARG A 337 14.75 5.96 -4.16
N LYS A 338 15.41 7.08 -3.90
CA LYS A 338 16.77 7.39 -4.35
C LYS A 338 17.69 7.48 -3.13
N GLY A 339 17.85 6.37 -2.43
CA GLY A 339 18.69 6.25 -1.22
C GLY A 339 17.96 6.50 0.10
N ASP A 340 16.82 7.21 0.09
CA ASP A 340 16.00 7.42 1.29
C ASP A 340 15.05 6.23 1.54
N GLU A 341 15.24 5.54 2.67
CA GLU A 341 14.44 4.39 3.12
C GLU A 341 13.32 4.76 4.12
N GLY A 342 13.14 6.05 4.39
CA GLY A 342 12.14 6.65 5.27
C GLY A 342 10.79 6.92 4.58
N PHE A 343 10.05 7.93 5.06
CA PHE A 343 8.70 8.26 4.58
C PHE A 343 8.52 9.71 4.10
N GLY A 344 9.56 10.55 4.21
CA GLY A 344 9.52 11.97 3.81
C GLY A 344 8.50 12.80 4.60
N GLU A 345 8.93 13.43 5.71
CA GLU A 345 8.06 14.24 6.56
C GLU A 345 7.41 15.43 5.81
N GLY A 346 8.19 16.09 4.95
CA GLY A 346 7.72 17.19 4.12
C GLY A 346 6.78 16.73 3.00
N ASN A 347 7.02 15.56 2.41
CA ASN A 347 6.09 14.97 1.44
C ASN A 347 4.77 14.58 2.10
N PHE A 348 4.82 13.99 3.29
CA PHE A 348 3.63 13.64 4.05
C PHE A 348 2.81 14.89 4.40
N ARG A 349 3.46 15.98 4.83
CA ARG A 349 2.78 17.26 5.07
C ARG A 349 2.14 17.83 3.80
N ALA A 350 2.86 17.81 2.67
CA ALA A 350 2.33 18.29 1.39
C ALA A 350 1.11 17.47 0.91
N LEU A 351 1.15 16.14 1.08
CA LEU A 351 -0.02 15.27 0.87
C LEU A 351 -1.19 15.68 1.76
N PHE A 352 -0.93 15.86 3.07
CA PHE A 352 -1.96 16.23 4.04
C PHE A 352 -2.65 17.54 3.64
N GLU A 353 -1.87 18.56 3.29
CA GLU A 353 -2.38 19.86 2.84
C GLU A 353 -3.14 19.75 1.51
N SER A 354 -2.73 18.88 0.58
CA SER A 354 -3.45 18.64 -0.68
C SER A 354 -4.83 18.01 -0.46
N ILE A 355 -4.92 17.01 0.41
CA ILE A 355 -6.20 16.37 0.76
C ILE A 355 -7.11 17.36 1.53
N GLU A 356 -6.56 18.14 2.45
CA GLU A 356 -7.33 19.18 3.17
C GLU A 356 -7.91 20.22 2.19
N LEU A 357 -7.15 20.64 1.17
CA LEU A 357 -7.63 21.51 0.11
C LEU A 357 -8.76 20.87 -0.71
N ASP A 358 -8.66 19.58 -1.02
CA ASP A 358 -9.72 18.84 -1.71
C ASP A 358 -11.01 18.74 -0.86
N GLN A 359 -10.89 18.47 0.43
CA GLN A 359 -12.02 18.48 1.37
C GLN A 359 -12.72 19.84 1.40
N ILE A 360 -11.97 20.95 1.35
CA ILE A 360 -12.52 22.31 1.25
C ILE A 360 -13.22 22.50 -0.10
N ARG A 361 -12.60 22.07 -1.22
CA ARG A 361 -13.20 22.16 -2.56
C ARG A 361 -14.51 21.39 -2.68
N ARG A 362 -14.61 20.22 -2.04
CA ARG A 362 -15.82 19.39 -1.97
C ARG A 362 -16.85 19.88 -0.94
N GLY A 363 -16.49 20.87 -0.12
CA GLY A 363 -17.36 21.43 0.92
C GLY A 363 -17.50 20.56 2.18
N VAL A 364 -16.67 19.54 2.34
CA VAL A 364 -16.60 18.68 3.54
C VAL A 364 -16.02 19.47 4.71
N LEU A 365 -14.96 20.24 4.45
CA LEU A 365 -14.40 21.22 5.38
C LEU A 365 -14.84 22.63 5.00
N LYS A 366 -15.27 23.44 5.97
CA LYS A 366 -15.52 24.87 5.75
C LYS A 366 -14.23 25.65 6.04
N ALA A 367 -13.85 26.55 5.14
CA ALA A 367 -12.64 27.38 5.30
C ALA A 367 -12.65 28.24 6.58
N ASP A 368 -13.83 28.53 7.13
CA ASP A 368 -14.03 29.32 8.35
C ASP A 368 -14.04 28.47 9.64
N ASP A 369 -13.91 27.14 9.56
CA ASP A 369 -13.79 26.25 10.73
C ASP A 369 -12.40 26.34 11.38
N ARG A 370 -11.88 27.57 11.60
CA ARG A 370 -10.67 27.75 12.43
C ARG A 370 -10.96 27.20 13.82
N LYS A 371 -10.03 26.39 14.35
CA LYS A 371 -10.06 25.76 15.69
C LYS A 371 -10.85 26.66 16.66
N ALA A 372 -12.04 26.23 17.07
CA ALA A 372 -12.69 26.75 18.26
C ALA A 372 -11.78 26.33 19.43
N THR A 373 -10.78 27.15 19.73
CA THR A 373 -9.90 26.98 20.88
C THR A 373 -10.76 27.09 22.14
N ALA A 374 -10.89 25.97 22.86
CA ALA A 374 -11.24 25.94 24.27
C ALA A 374 -9.97 25.67 25.07
#